data_AF-A0A9Q8Z929-F1
#
_entry.id   AF-A0A9Q8Z929-F1
#
_cell.length_a   1.000
_cell.length_b   1.000
_cell.length_c   1.000
_cell.angle_alpha   90.00
_cell.angle_beta   90.00
_cell.angle_gamma   90.00
#
_symmetry.space_group_name_H-M   'P 1'
#
loop_
_entity.id
_entity.type
_entity.pdbx_description
1 polymer ?
#
loop_
_entity_poly.entity_id
_entity_poly.type
_entity_poly.pdbx_seq_one_letter_code
_entity_poly.pdbx_strand_id
1 'polypeptide(L)'
;MSSPAPPSTASSLYKALHATALSFIGSQSDNPSLPTRIDFPRLETLCTPSFTHSFGHTYFASLSPPHLHGSLSLSAFTSHLSSMLTRLETWEAKISDVLVDEAKREVMLRISFFMRAKGVEEVVENEIVWVLGMEEQGEKEQGQWKVCRSVEFVDGVAAGRLKELMMGGAK
;
A
#
# COMPACT_ATOMS: atom_id res chain seq x y z
N MET A 1 -7.86 -12.20 9.24
CA MET A 1 -7.53 -13.43 8.48
C MET A 1 -6.04 -13.39 8.16
N SER A 2 -5.34 -14.53 8.07
CA SER A 2 -3.89 -14.56 7.83
C SER A 2 -3.55 -14.28 6.37
N SER A 3 -2.54 -13.46 6.10
CA SER A 3 -1.98 -13.28 4.75
C SER A 3 -1.51 -14.63 4.16
N PRO A 4 -1.55 -14.80 2.83
CA PRO A 4 -1.10 -16.04 2.19
C PRO A 4 0.36 -16.33 2.56
N ALA A 5 0.66 -17.59 2.87
CA ALA A 5 2.01 -18.04 3.14
C ALA A 5 2.74 -18.31 1.81
N PRO A 6 4.06 -18.03 1.72
CA PRO A 6 4.82 -18.40 0.53
C PRO A 6 4.87 -19.94 0.38
N PRO A 7 5.01 -20.48 -0.85
CA PRO A 7 5.18 -21.92 -1.06
C PRO A 7 6.35 -22.47 -0.24
N SER A 8 6.20 -23.67 0.33
CA SER A 8 7.26 -24.29 1.14
C SER A 8 8.55 -24.50 0.33
N THR A 9 8.40 -24.82 -0.95
CA THR A 9 9.47 -25.01 -1.95
C THR A 9 10.09 -23.72 -2.47
N ALA A 10 9.57 -22.55 -2.09
CA ALA A 10 10.09 -21.28 -2.57
C ALA A 10 11.53 -21.02 -2.08
N SER A 11 12.30 -20.34 -2.92
CA SER A 11 13.68 -19.94 -2.63
C SER A 11 13.74 -19.00 -1.41
N SER A 12 14.95 -18.80 -0.87
CA SER A 12 15.18 -17.80 0.18
C SER A 12 14.87 -16.37 -0.30
N LEU A 13 15.20 -16.06 -1.55
CA LEU A 13 14.93 -14.76 -2.16
C LEU A 13 13.43 -14.49 -2.28
N TYR A 14 12.67 -15.45 -2.82
CA TYR A 14 11.22 -15.37 -2.89
C TYR A 14 10.61 -15.07 -1.51
N LYS A 15 11.02 -15.84 -0.50
CA LYS A 15 10.50 -15.69 0.88
C LYS A 15 10.84 -14.32 1.47
N ALA A 16 12.04 -13.79 1.20
CA ALA A 16 12.44 -12.47 1.64
C ALA A 16 11.62 -11.35 0.98
N LEU A 17 11.50 -11.36 -0.36
CA LEU A 17 10.68 -10.40 -1.11
C LEU A 17 9.21 -10.44 -0.65
N HIS A 18 8.65 -11.64 -0.53
CA HIS A 18 7.31 -11.85 -0.02
C HIS A 18 7.12 -11.28 1.38
N ALA A 19 8.02 -11.57 2.33
CA ALA A 19 7.94 -11.07 3.70
C ALA A 19 8.08 -9.55 3.80
N THR A 20 8.96 -8.95 2.99
CA THR A 20 9.11 -7.49 2.90
C THR A 20 7.83 -6.83 2.38
N ALA A 21 7.21 -7.39 1.33
CA ALA A 21 5.95 -6.88 0.79
C ALA A 21 4.83 -6.92 1.84
N LEU A 22 4.66 -8.06 2.51
CA LEU A 22 3.67 -8.20 3.58
C LEU A 22 3.92 -7.23 4.73
N SER A 23 5.19 -6.99 5.09
CA SER A 23 5.55 -6.02 6.14
C SER A 23 5.22 -4.59 5.74
N PHE A 24 5.43 -4.23 4.48
CA PHE A 24 5.11 -2.90 3.93
C PHE A 24 3.60 -2.61 3.94
N ILE A 25 2.77 -3.60 3.59
CA ILE A 25 1.31 -3.47 3.72
C ILE A 25 0.90 -3.48 5.20
N GLY A 26 1.52 -4.36 6.00
CA GLY A 26 1.25 -4.50 7.42
C GLY A 26 1.51 -3.22 8.22
N SER A 27 2.55 -2.45 7.89
CA SER A 27 2.82 -1.16 8.55
C SER A 27 1.73 -0.11 8.34
N GLN A 28 0.89 -0.27 7.31
CA GLN A 28 -0.22 0.62 6.97
C GLN A 28 -1.56 0.15 7.56
N SER A 29 -1.60 -1.00 8.24
CA SER A 29 -2.82 -1.53 8.85
C SER A 29 -3.26 -0.66 10.03
N ASP A 30 -4.57 -0.59 10.27
CA ASP A 30 -5.13 0.15 11.40
C ASP A 30 -4.65 -0.45 12.74
N ASN A 31 -3.89 0.33 13.48
CA ASN A 31 -3.41 0.01 14.81
C ASN A 31 -3.89 1.07 15.81
N PRO A 32 -5.02 0.84 16.49
CA PRO A 32 -5.59 1.79 17.45
C PRO A 32 -4.69 2.14 18.64
N SER A 33 -3.61 1.39 18.87
CA SER A 33 -2.63 1.69 19.93
C SER A 33 -1.64 2.78 19.55
N LEU A 34 -1.54 3.15 18.27
CA LEU A 34 -0.67 4.23 17.78
C LEU A 34 -1.43 5.54 17.61
N PRO A 35 -0.84 6.71 17.92
CA PRO A 35 -1.50 8.01 17.74
C PRO A 35 -1.94 8.28 16.29
N THR A 36 -1.10 7.86 15.33
CA THR A 36 -1.36 7.99 13.89
C THR A 36 -2.13 6.82 13.32
N ARG A 37 -2.38 5.77 14.10
CA ARG A 37 -2.96 4.48 13.70
C ARG A 37 -2.21 3.68 12.62
N ILE A 38 -1.34 4.32 11.84
CA ILE A 38 -0.34 3.72 10.95
C ILE A 38 1.04 3.77 11.63
N ASP A 39 1.84 2.71 11.46
CA ASP A 39 3.23 2.63 11.92
C ASP A 39 4.18 3.27 10.90
N PHE A 40 4.17 4.61 10.83
CA PHE A 40 5.03 5.37 9.92
C PHE A 40 6.54 5.09 10.12
N PRO A 41 7.08 5.02 11.35
CA PRO A 41 8.48 4.66 11.55
C PRO A 41 8.84 3.32 10.92
N ARG A 42 7.99 2.29 11.07
CA ARG A 42 8.23 1.01 10.41
C ARG A 42 8.13 1.11 8.90
N LEU A 43 7.11 1.80 8.38
CA LEU A 43 6.96 2.03 6.93
C LEU A 43 8.21 2.69 6.33
N GLU A 44 8.75 3.70 6.99
CA GLU A 44 9.95 4.40 6.56
C GLU A 44 11.18 3.49 6.55
N THR A 45 11.35 2.63 7.56
CA THR A 45 12.47 1.68 7.62
C THR A 45 12.45 0.62 6.51
N LEU A 46 11.25 0.29 6.01
CA LEU A 46 11.00 -0.67 4.94
C LEU A 46 11.21 -0.10 3.53
N CYS A 47 11.38 1.21 3.41
CA CYS A 47 11.57 1.90 2.14
C CYS A 47 13.02 2.31 1.93
N THR A 48 13.47 2.37 0.66
CA THR A 48 14.76 2.97 0.33
C THR A 48 14.67 4.50 0.40
N PRO A 49 15.80 5.22 0.57
CA PRO A 49 15.81 6.69 0.48
C PRO A 49 15.33 7.23 -0.88
N SER A 50 15.48 6.43 -1.95
CA SER A 50 15.04 6.72 -3.32
C SER A 50 13.59 6.29 -3.60
N PHE A 51 12.83 5.89 -2.57
CA PHE A 51 11.47 5.38 -2.74
C PHE A 51 10.57 6.31 -3.54
N THR A 52 9.80 5.71 -4.44
CA THR A 52 8.74 6.38 -5.18
C THR A 52 7.43 5.61 -5.11
N HIS A 53 6.32 6.34 -5.02
CA HIS A 53 4.96 5.80 -5.14
C HIS A 53 4.22 6.46 -6.31
N SER A 54 3.42 5.72 -7.07
CA SER A 54 2.64 6.25 -8.19
C SER A 54 1.35 5.45 -8.41
N PHE A 55 0.39 6.04 -9.10
CA PHE A 55 -0.85 5.38 -9.51
C PHE A 55 -0.71 4.82 -10.93
N GLY A 56 -0.96 3.54 -11.11
CA GLY A 56 -0.67 2.81 -12.35
C GLY A 56 -1.64 3.10 -13.50
N HIS A 57 -2.83 3.63 -13.23
CA HIS A 57 -3.83 3.93 -14.26
C HIS A 57 -3.45 5.20 -15.04
N THR A 58 -2.70 5.07 -16.13
CA THR A 58 -2.18 6.24 -16.88
C THR A 58 -3.28 7.24 -17.28
N TYR A 59 -4.38 6.77 -17.87
CA TYR A 59 -5.45 7.67 -18.31
C TYR A 59 -6.26 8.23 -17.14
N PHE A 60 -6.69 7.38 -16.20
CA PHE A 60 -7.42 7.83 -15.01
C PHE A 60 -6.61 8.84 -14.18
N ALA A 61 -5.32 8.57 -13.96
CA ALA A 61 -4.43 9.47 -13.28
C ALA A 61 -4.37 10.82 -14.03
N SER A 62 -4.30 10.83 -15.36
CA SER A 62 -4.28 12.09 -16.14
C SER A 62 -5.56 12.93 -16.03
N LEU A 63 -6.69 12.33 -15.66
CA LEU A 63 -7.98 13.00 -15.46
C LEU A 63 -8.25 13.36 -13.99
N SER A 64 -7.40 12.91 -13.09
CA SER A 64 -7.59 13.03 -11.65
C SER A 64 -7.04 14.35 -11.10
N PRO A 65 -7.27 14.69 -9.83
CA PRO A 65 -6.61 15.84 -9.22
C PRO A 65 -5.08 15.70 -9.22
N PRO A 66 -4.31 16.80 -9.24
CA PRO A 66 -2.86 16.78 -9.43
C PRO A 66 -2.07 15.92 -8.43
N HIS A 67 -2.61 15.67 -7.23
CA HIS A 67 -1.94 14.83 -6.22
C HIS A 67 -1.91 13.33 -6.59
N LEU A 68 -2.67 12.91 -7.60
CA LEU A 68 -2.61 11.56 -8.17
C LEU A 68 -1.73 11.51 -9.43
N HIS A 69 -1.13 12.63 -9.85
CA HIS A 69 -0.26 12.71 -11.02
C HIS A 69 1.20 12.42 -10.64
N GLY A 70 1.90 11.67 -11.50
CA GLY A 70 3.33 11.43 -11.35
C GLY A 70 3.68 10.53 -10.16
N SER A 71 4.83 10.79 -9.55
CA SER A 71 5.35 9.99 -8.45
C SER A 71 5.50 10.83 -7.17
N LEU A 72 5.07 10.25 -6.06
CA LEU A 72 5.28 10.76 -4.71
C LEU A 72 6.60 10.24 -4.15
N SER A 73 7.36 11.10 -3.48
CA SER A 73 8.44 10.66 -2.56
C SER A 73 7.84 9.93 -1.36
N LEU A 74 8.68 9.27 -0.56
CA LEU A 74 8.25 8.66 0.70
C LEU A 74 7.52 9.66 1.61
N SER A 75 8.07 10.86 1.80
CA SER A 75 7.45 11.90 2.62
C SER A 75 6.12 12.40 2.07
N ALA A 76 5.98 12.51 0.74
CA ALA A 76 4.73 12.88 0.11
C ALA A 76 3.69 11.76 0.22
N PHE A 77 4.12 10.50 0.12
CA PHE A 77 3.26 9.33 0.31
C PHE A 77 2.75 9.21 1.76
N THR A 78 3.61 9.35 2.77
CA THR A 78 3.17 9.33 4.18
C THR A 78 2.26 10.50 4.53
N SER A 79 2.51 11.68 3.94
CA SER A 79 1.60 12.84 4.04
C SER A 79 0.24 12.56 3.39
N HIS A 80 0.23 11.92 2.23
CA HIS A 80 -1.00 11.51 1.55
C HIS A 80 -1.82 10.55 2.42
N LEU A 81 -1.20 9.49 2.94
CA LEU A 81 -1.85 8.56 3.87
C LEU A 81 -2.42 9.30 5.08
N SER A 82 -1.61 10.12 5.75
CA SER A 82 -2.03 10.92 6.92
C SER A 82 -3.24 11.79 6.62
N SER A 83 -3.31 12.40 5.43
CA SER A 83 -4.44 13.23 5.02
C SER A 83 -5.74 12.42 4.91
N MET A 84 -5.67 11.19 4.39
CA MET A 84 -6.84 10.30 4.29
C MET A 84 -7.32 9.87 5.68
N LEU A 85 -6.40 9.57 6.62
CA LEU A 85 -6.74 9.13 7.97
C LEU A 85 -7.57 10.13 8.76
N THR A 86 -7.47 11.42 8.43
CA THR A 86 -8.31 12.44 9.07
C THR A 86 -9.80 12.23 8.82
N ARG A 87 -10.16 11.56 7.71
CA ARG A 87 -11.53 11.33 7.22
C ARG A 87 -11.97 9.86 7.31
N LEU A 88 -11.05 8.93 7.57
CA LEU A 88 -11.36 7.52 7.79
C LEU A 88 -11.67 7.23 9.26
N GLU A 89 -12.75 6.48 9.48
CA GLU A 89 -13.09 5.91 10.78
C GLU A 89 -12.37 4.58 10.98
N THR A 90 -12.39 3.69 9.99
CA THR A 90 -11.74 2.37 10.04
C THR A 90 -11.24 1.96 8.65
N TRP A 91 -10.18 1.16 8.60
CA TRP A 91 -9.78 0.44 7.40
C TRP A 91 -9.18 -0.92 7.75
N GLU A 92 -9.47 -1.94 6.95
CA GLU A 92 -8.87 -3.27 7.05
C GLU A 92 -8.31 -3.66 5.69
N ALA A 93 -7.05 -4.09 5.66
CA ALA A 93 -6.43 -4.65 4.45
C ALA A 93 -6.48 -6.18 4.48
N LYS A 94 -6.98 -6.81 3.42
CA LYS A 94 -6.94 -8.26 3.22
C LYS A 94 -6.20 -8.58 1.93
N ILE A 95 -5.04 -9.22 2.08
CA ILE A 95 -4.22 -9.66 0.96
C ILE A 95 -4.75 -11.02 0.50
N SER A 96 -5.26 -11.07 -0.73
CA SER A 96 -5.86 -12.28 -1.31
C SER A 96 -4.87 -13.09 -2.13
N ASP A 97 -3.88 -12.45 -2.74
CA ASP A 97 -2.86 -13.11 -3.55
C ASP A 97 -1.53 -12.35 -3.53
N VAL A 98 -0.43 -13.09 -3.71
CA VAL A 98 0.93 -12.56 -3.77
C VAL A 98 1.73 -13.32 -4.84
N LEU A 99 2.19 -12.59 -5.86
CA LEU A 99 3.07 -13.09 -6.90
C LEU A 99 4.45 -12.44 -6.76
N VAL A 100 5.51 -13.23 -6.84
CA VAL A 100 6.89 -12.74 -6.74
C VAL A 100 7.63 -13.04 -8.04
N ASP A 101 8.24 -12.01 -8.62
CA ASP A 101 9.19 -12.12 -9.73
C ASP A 101 10.60 -11.88 -9.18
N GLU A 102 11.33 -12.97 -8.93
CA GLU A 102 12.70 -12.92 -8.38
C GLU A 102 13.69 -12.26 -9.36
N ALA A 103 13.48 -12.41 -10.66
CA ALA A 103 14.38 -11.87 -11.68
C ALA A 103 14.28 -10.34 -11.74
N LYS A 104 13.07 -9.81 -11.58
CA LYS A 104 12.83 -8.36 -11.52
C LYS A 104 12.90 -7.78 -10.12
N ARG A 105 12.95 -8.62 -9.08
CA ARG A 105 12.86 -8.22 -7.67
C ARG A 105 11.56 -7.45 -7.41
N GLU A 106 10.47 -7.99 -7.96
CA GLU A 106 9.14 -7.39 -7.90
C GLU A 106 8.15 -8.30 -7.18
N VAL A 107 7.23 -7.68 -6.44
CA VAL A 107 6.11 -8.38 -5.81
C VAL A 107 4.81 -7.70 -6.23
N MET A 108 3.88 -8.48 -6.76
CA MET A 108 2.51 -8.05 -7.02
C MET A 108 1.60 -8.60 -5.93
N LEU A 109 0.76 -7.75 -5.36
CA LEU A 109 -0.23 -8.11 -4.37
C LEU A 109 -1.62 -7.76 -4.87
N ARG A 110 -2.58 -8.65 -4.67
CA ARG A 110 -4.02 -8.32 -4.76
C ARG A 110 -4.54 -8.11 -3.34
N ILE A 111 -5.15 -6.95 -3.10
CA ILE A 111 -5.53 -6.52 -1.76
C ILE A 111 -6.92 -5.90 -1.78
N SER A 112 -7.80 -6.34 -0.88
CA SER A 112 -9.06 -5.64 -0.60
C SER A 112 -8.89 -4.72 0.62
N PHE A 113 -9.14 -3.44 0.44
CA PHE A 113 -9.23 -2.47 1.52
C PHE A 113 -10.70 -2.21 1.87
N PHE A 114 -11.13 -2.63 3.06
CA PHE A 114 -12.47 -2.37 3.59
C PHE A 114 -12.42 -1.08 4.41
N MET A 115 -12.94 0.01 3.85
CA MET A 115 -12.78 1.37 4.40
C MET A 115 -14.12 1.98 4.78
N ARG A 116 -14.17 2.66 5.92
CA ARG A 116 -15.35 3.41 6.38
C ARG A 116 -14.96 4.85 6.66
N ALA A 117 -15.69 5.79 6.08
CA ALA A 117 -15.53 7.21 6.35
C ALA A 117 -16.15 7.60 7.72
N LYS A 118 -15.64 8.67 8.34
CA LYS A 118 -16.18 9.17 9.61
C LYS A 118 -17.62 9.62 9.47
N GLY A 119 -18.46 9.20 10.42
CA GLY A 119 -19.89 9.58 10.47
C GLY A 119 -20.76 8.89 9.42
N VAL A 120 -20.25 7.86 8.75
CA VAL A 120 -20.97 7.09 7.72
C VAL A 120 -20.91 5.62 8.08
N GLU A 121 -22.02 4.89 7.94
CA GLU A 121 -22.09 3.45 8.22
C GLU A 121 -21.59 2.57 7.06
N GLU A 122 -21.67 3.08 5.83
CA GLU A 122 -21.24 2.38 4.62
C GLU A 122 -19.74 2.02 4.66
N VAL A 123 -19.45 0.74 4.49
CA VAL A 123 -18.09 0.21 4.29
C VAL A 123 -17.88 -0.01 2.80
N VAL A 124 -16.89 0.66 2.24
CA VAL A 124 -16.49 0.52 0.84
C VAL A 124 -15.33 -0.46 0.76
N GLU A 125 -15.51 -1.55 0.02
CA GLU A 125 -14.40 -2.41 -0.38
C GLU A 125 -13.74 -1.83 -1.64
N ASN A 126 -12.47 -1.46 -1.54
CA ASN A 126 -11.64 -1.07 -2.68
C ASN A 126 -10.63 -2.17 -2.95
N GLU A 127 -10.83 -2.90 -4.03
CA GLU A 127 -9.86 -3.90 -4.49
C GLU A 127 -8.75 -3.22 -5.29
N ILE A 128 -7.51 -3.51 -4.94
CA ILE A 128 -6.34 -2.94 -5.58
C ILE A 128 -5.36 -4.04 -6.02
N VAL A 129 -4.62 -3.73 -7.08
CA VAL A 129 -3.38 -4.42 -7.42
C VAL A 129 -2.22 -3.50 -7.07
N TRP A 130 -1.29 -3.99 -6.26
CA TRP A 130 -0.11 -3.26 -5.84
C TRP A 130 1.14 -3.94 -6.36
N VAL A 131 1.94 -3.24 -7.16
CA VAL A 131 3.25 -3.71 -7.64
C VAL A 131 4.36 -3.00 -6.88
N LEU A 132 5.19 -3.77 -6.18
CA LEU A 132 6.32 -3.30 -5.38
C LEU A 132 7.63 -3.74 -6.04
N GLY A 133 8.51 -2.78 -6.33
CA GLY A 133 9.90 -3.04 -6.70
C GLY A 133 10.79 -2.99 -5.46
N MET A 134 11.76 -3.90 -5.38
CA MET A 134 12.62 -4.05 -4.21
C MET A 134 14.11 -4.03 -4.56
N GLU A 135 14.87 -3.45 -3.65
CA GLU A 135 16.32 -3.40 -3.71
C GLU A 135 16.91 -3.98 -2.44
N GLU A 136 18.04 -4.67 -2.60
CA GLU A 136 18.85 -5.14 -1.49
C GLU A 136 19.73 -3.98 -1.00
N GLN A 137 19.73 -3.72 0.30
CA GLN A 137 20.51 -2.63 0.88
C GLN A 137 21.85 -3.15 1.43
N GLY A 138 22.95 -2.57 0.93
CA GLY A 138 24.29 -2.64 1.53
C GLY A 138 25.02 -3.98 1.44
N GLU A 139 26.34 -3.94 1.20
CA GLU A 139 27.21 -5.14 1.21
C GLU A 139 27.31 -5.82 2.60
N LYS A 140 27.02 -5.07 3.68
CA LYS A 140 27.07 -5.55 5.07
C LYS A 140 25.73 -6.07 5.61
N GLU A 141 24.63 -5.81 4.90
CA GLU A 141 23.25 -6.18 5.30
C GLU A 141 22.62 -7.11 4.24
N GLN A 142 23.42 -8.06 3.74
CA GLN A 142 22.96 -9.07 2.79
C GLN A 142 21.66 -9.72 3.25
N GLY A 143 20.66 -9.74 2.37
CA GLY A 143 19.32 -10.23 2.67
C GLY A 143 18.35 -9.20 3.26
N GLN A 144 18.73 -7.94 3.46
CA GLN A 144 17.78 -6.87 3.77
C GLN A 144 17.20 -6.24 2.51
N TRP A 145 15.95 -6.58 2.24
CA TRP A 145 15.19 -6.09 1.10
C TRP A 145 14.29 -4.94 1.52
N LYS A 146 14.36 -3.84 0.77
CA LYS A 146 13.53 -2.66 0.97
C LYS A 146 12.77 -2.31 -0.30
N VAL A 147 11.61 -1.69 -0.12
CA VAL A 147 10.78 -1.21 -1.23
C VAL A 147 11.40 0.06 -1.79
N CYS A 148 11.73 0.06 -3.08
CA CYS A 148 12.24 1.25 -3.80
C CYS A 148 11.19 1.86 -4.74
N ARG A 149 10.18 1.08 -5.13
CA ARG A 149 9.11 1.52 -6.03
C ARG A 149 7.79 0.91 -5.63
N SER A 150 6.75 1.71 -5.68
CA SER A 150 5.39 1.35 -5.32
C SER A 150 4.44 1.85 -6.41
N VAL A 151 3.67 0.95 -7.03
CA VAL A 151 2.70 1.30 -8.07
C VAL A 151 1.36 0.71 -7.70
N GLU A 152 0.36 1.58 -7.54
CA GLU A 152 -0.97 1.20 -7.08
C GLU A 152 -2.02 1.33 -8.19
N PHE A 153 -2.76 0.25 -8.43
CA PHE A 153 -3.91 0.21 -9.32
C PHE A 153 -5.16 0.04 -8.48
N VAL A 154 -5.87 1.15 -8.23
CA VAL A 154 -7.12 1.19 -7.46
C VAL A 154 -8.37 0.87 -8.29
N ASP A 155 -9.40 0.32 -7.66
CA ASP A 155 -10.75 0.36 -8.23
C ASP A 155 -11.24 1.82 -8.22
N GLY A 156 -11.34 2.42 -9.41
CA GLY A 156 -11.76 3.82 -9.58
C GLY A 156 -13.19 4.09 -9.12
N VAL A 157 -14.09 3.10 -9.18
CA VAL A 157 -15.48 3.23 -8.73
C VAL A 157 -15.52 3.24 -7.21
N ALA A 158 -14.85 2.28 -6.56
CA ALA A 158 -14.75 2.22 -5.10
C ALA A 158 -14.03 3.46 -4.53
N ALA A 159 -12.90 3.87 -5.14
CA ALA A 159 -12.17 5.07 -4.75
C ALA A 159 -13.03 6.34 -4.91
N GLY A 160 -13.79 6.44 -6.00
CA GLY A 160 -14.76 7.51 -6.22
C GLY A 160 -15.83 7.57 -5.15
N ARG A 161 -16.45 6.42 -4.83
CA ARG A 161 -17.47 6.32 -3.79
C ARG A 161 -16.92 6.72 -2.42
N LEU A 162 -15.76 6.19 -2.04
CA LEU A 162 -15.13 6.53 -0.77
C LEU A 162 -14.86 8.04 -0.66
N LYS A 163 -14.40 8.67 -1.74
CA LYS A 163 -14.19 10.12 -1.79
C LYS A 163 -15.48 10.90 -1.55
N GLU A 164 -16.60 10.50 -2.15
CA GLU A 164 -17.91 11.14 -1.91
C GLU A 164 -18.31 11.07 -0.44
N LEU A 165 -18.17 9.89 0.18
CA LEU A 165 -18.44 9.68 1.60
C LEU A 165 -17.56 10.59 2.48
N MET A 166 -16.26 10.64 2.19
CA MET A 166 -15.28 11.48 2.90
C MET A 166 -15.52 12.99 2.77
N MET A 167 -16.17 13.43 1.69
CA MET A 167 -16.50 14.84 1.44
C MET A 167 -17.88 15.23 1.96
N GLY A 168 -18.61 14.32 2.62
CA GLY A 168 -19.97 14.57 3.09
C GLY A 168 -21.00 14.65 1.95
N GLY A 169 -20.67 14.10 0.77
CA GLY A 169 -21.55 14.06 -0.40
C GLY A 169 -22.60 12.96 -0.35
N ALA A 170 -22.59 12.12 0.69
CA ALA A 170 -23.61 11.09 0.90
C ALA A 170 -24.90 11.75 1.45
N LYS A 171 -25.88 11.95 0.57
CA LYS A 171 -27.29 12.03 0.97
C LYS A 171 -27.93 10.66 0.84
#